data_AF-A0A7S2AIY6-F1
#
_entry.id   AF-A0A7S2AIY6-F1
#
_cell.length_a   1.000
_cell.length_b   1.000
_cell.length_c   1.000
_cell.angle_alpha   90.00
_cell.angle_beta   90.00
_cell.angle_gamma   90.00
#
_symmetry.space_group_name_H-M   'P 1'
#
loop_
_entity.id
_entity.type
_entity.pdbx_description
1 polymer ?
#
loop_
_entity_poly.entity_id
_entity_poly.type
_entity_poly.pdbx_seq_one_letter_code
_entity_poly.pdbx_strand_id
1 'polypeptide(L)'
;ISISAPLLQSASTEIAIEENNLLPKVDLPSLSEAGGVQIVFNENLKKISLPRLTTINGGFSVDSNPKLTKLCASKLVNGGSVCIGNDLNQPFLDADLSELVTGSFFPSTVCSDSNAANVCGAGGTTGVFSAVG
;
A
#
# COMPACT_ATOMS: atom_id res chain seq x y z
N ILE A 1 19.46 -5.91 -5.31
CA ILE A 1 18.69 -4.97 -6.16
C ILE A 1 17.77 -4.17 -5.26
N SER A 2 17.61 -2.87 -5.49
CA SER A 2 16.67 -2.03 -4.75
C SER A 2 16.15 -0.95 -5.69
N ILE A 3 14.85 -0.67 -5.65
CA ILE A 3 14.26 0.47 -6.37
C ILE A 3 14.28 1.65 -5.40
N SER A 4 15.03 2.68 -5.77
CA SER A 4 15.09 3.95 -5.07
C SER A 4 15.07 5.08 -6.08
N ALA A 5 14.06 5.95 -5.97
CA ALA A 5 13.94 7.15 -6.80
C ALA A 5 13.78 8.36 -5.87
N PRO A 6 14.88 8.83 -5.25
CA PRO A 6 14.82 9.82 -4.16
C PRO A 6 14.39 11.21 -4.61
N LEU A 7 14.40 11.48 -5.92
CA LEU A 7 13.97 12.75 -6.50
C LEU A 7 12.59 12.67 -7.17
N LEU A 8 11.97 11.49 -7.22
CA LEU A 8 10.63 11.34 -7.79
C LEU A 8 9.61 11.96 -6.84
N GLN A 9 9.06 13.11 -7.23
CA GLN A 9 8.09 13.87 -6.42
C GLN A 9 6.64 13.52 -6.78
N SER A 10 6.37 13.31 -8.06
CA SER A 10 5.03 13.02 -8.56
C SER A 10 5.07 12.02 -9.70
N ALA A 11 4.08 11.13 -9.74
CA ALA A 11 3.78 10.30 -10.91
C ALA A 11 2.37 10.62 -11.38
N SER A 12 2.22 11.29 -12.53
CA SER A 12 0.89 11.70 -13.03
C SER A 12 0.00 10.54 -13.45
N THR A 13 0.60 9.41 -13.80
CA THR A 13 -0.07 8.16 -14.18
C THR A 13 0.11 7.14 -13.07
N GLU A 14 0.87 6.09 -13.30
CA GLU A 14 0.95 4.94 -12.41
C GLU A 14 2.39 4.61 -12.07
N ILE A 15 2.59 4.18 -10.83
CA ILE A 15 3.82 3.52 -10.38
C ILE A 15 3.52 2.03 -10.35
N ALA A 16 4.09 1.29 -11.30
CA ALA A 16 3.97 -0.16 -11.40
C ALA A 16 5.29 -0.83 -10.99
N ILE A 17 5.25 -1.70 -9.97
CA ILE A 17 6.37 -2.52 -9.50
C ILE A 17 5.87 -3.95 -9.44
N GLU A 18 6.11 -4.69 -10.52
CA GLU A 18 5.49 -5.99 -10.77
C GLU A 18 6.55 -7.05 -11.05
N GLU A 19 6.35 -8.26 -10.53
CA GLU A 19 7.19 -9.44 -10.82
C GLU A 19 8.69 -9.29 -10.49
N ASN A 20 9.05 -8.41 -9.55
CA ASN A 20 10.45 -8.21 -9.15
C ASN A 20 10.84 -9.18 -8.02
N ASN A 21 10.98 -10.47 -8.37
CA ASN A 21 11.21 -11.54 -7.40
C ASN A 21 12.46 -11.38 -6.54
N LEU A 22 13.46 -10.58 -6.94
CA LEU A 22 14.68 -10.34 -6.16
C LEU A 22 14.67 -9.01 -5.39
N LEU A 23 13.58 -8.23 -5.47
CA LEU A 23 13.47 -6.91 -4.87
C LEU A 23 13.12 -7.04 -3.38
N PRO A 24 14.00 -6.62 -2.45
CA PRO A 24 13.73 -6.72 -1.02
C PRO A 24 12.96 -5.51 -0.47
N LYS A 25 13.04 -4.35 -1.14
CA LYS A 25 12.52 -3.08 -0.66
C LYS A 25 12.18 -2.12 -1.81
N VAL A 26 11.08 -1.38 -1.63
CA VAL A 26 10.72 -0.16 -2.38
C VAL A 26 10.88 1.05 -1.47
N ASP A 27 11.58 2.08 -1.94
CA ASP A 27 11.74 3.34 -1.21
C ASP A 27 11.56 4.54 -2.14
N LEU A 28 10.48 5.30 -1.94
CA LEU A 28 10.17 6.52 -2.69
C LEU A 28 9.99 7.68 -1.70
N PRO A 29 11.08 8.18 -1.09
CA PRO A 29 11.02 9.07 0.05
C PRO A 29 10.50 10.48 -0.28
N SER A 30 10.54 10.89 -1.56
CA SER A 30 10.10 12.21 -2.01
C SER A 30 8.75 12.21 -2.72
N LEU A 31 8.17 11.04 -2.97
CA LEU A 31 6.90 10.92 -3.70
C LEU A 31 5.79 11.48 -2.82
N SER A 32 5.12 12.53 -3.30
CA SER A 32 3.98 13.16 -2.64
C SER A 32 2.64 12.84 -3.31
N GLU A 33 2.66 12.57 -4.61
CA GLU A 33 1.43 12.30 -5.38
C GLU A 33 1.64 11.21 -6.42
N ALA A 34 0.64 10.35 -6.59
CA ALA A 34 0.57 9.38 -7.68
C ALA A 34 -0.83 9.36 -8.31
N GLY A 35 -0.92 9.15 -9.63
CA GLY A 35 -2.18 8.81 -10.27
C GLY A 35 -2.62 7.37 -9.97
N GLY A 36 -1.70 6.49 -9.61
CA GLY A 36 -1.93 5.10 -9.21
C GLY A 36 -0.66 4.44 -8.69
N VAL A 37 -0.80 3.44 -7.84
CA VAL A 37 0.29 2.64 -7.28
C VAL A 37 -0.09 1.17 -7.35
N GLN A 38 0.65 0.38 -8.12
CA GLN A 38 0.53 -1.07 -8.20
C GLN A 38 1.87 -1.69 -7.79
N ILE A 39 1.85 -2.46 -6.71
CA ILE A 39 3.02 -3.20 -6.24
C ILE A 39 2.58 -4.64 -6.03
N VAL A 40 2.81 -5.49 -7.03
CA VAL A 40 2.23 -6.85 -7.07
C VAL A 40 3.25 -7.90 -7.49
N PHE A 41 3.05 -9.15 -7.05
CA PHE A 41 3.88 -10.30 -7.44
C PHE A 41 5.38 -10.14 -7.14
N ASN A 42 5.76 -9.50 -6.03
CA ASN A 42 7.17 -9.38 -5.64
C ASN A 42 7.52 -10.37 -4.51
N GLU A 43 7.97 -11.56 -4.89
CA GLU A 43 8.22 -12.71 -4.00
C GLU A 43 9.14 -12.46 -2.80
N ASN A 44 10.11 -11.56 -2.93
CA ASN A 44 11.05 -11.24 -1.84
C ASN A 44 10.89 -9.83 -1.27
N LEU A 45 9.84 -9.10 -1.65
CA LEU A 45 9.59 -7.76 -1.15
C LEU A 45 9.19 -7.81 0.32
N LYS A 46 9.94 -7.11 1.18
CA LYS A 46 9.72 -7.09 2.63
C LYS A 46 9.20 -5.76 3.15
N LYS A 47 9.57 -4.66 2.48
CA LYS A 47 9.27 -3.30 2.93
C LYS A 47 8.92 -2.37 1.79
N ILE A 48 7.87 -1.59 1.98
CA ILE A 48 7.49 -0.44 1.15
C ILE A 48 7.52 0.82 2.01
N SER A 49 8.13 1.89 1.49
CA SER A 49 8.34 3.16 2.20
C SER A 49 7.96 4.33 1.31
N LEU A 50 6.86 5.00 1.67
CA LEU A 50 6.22 6.12 0.98
C LEU A 50 5.92 7.26 1.98
N PRO A 51 6.91 7.75 2.75
CA PRO A 51 6.68 8.58 3.93
C PRO A 51 6.11 9.98 3.65
N ARG A 52 6.14 10.44 2.39
CA ARG A 52 5.64 11.76 1.97
C ARG A 52 4.41 11.68 1.08
N LEU A 53 3.95 10.48 0.73
CA LEU A 53 2.83 10.30 -0.18
C LEU A 53 1.56 10.74 0.52
N THR A 54 0.87 11.73 -0.04
CA THR A 54 -0.38 12.27 0.52
C THR A 54 -1.60 11.92 -0.31
N THR A 55 -1.43 11.74 -1.62
CA THR A 55 -2.55 11.61 -2.56
C THR A 55 -2.28 10.53 -3.59
N ILE A 56 -3.26 9.65 -3.77
CA ILE A 56 -3.40 8.72 -4.88
C ILE A 56 -4.74 9.01 -5.56
N ASN A 57 -4.70 9.47 -6.81
CA ASN A 57 -5.92 9.86 -7.53
C ASN A 57 -6.69 8.65 -8.12
N GLY A 58 -6.01 7.52 -8.31
CA GLY A 58 -6.55 6.28 -8.87
C GLY A 58 -6.54 5.13 -7.86
N GLY A 59 -5.87 4.03 -8.21
CA GLY A 59 -5.80 2.83 -7.37
C GLY A 59 -4.51 2.74 -6.56
N PHE A 60 -4.60 2.24 -5.33
CA PHE A 60 -3.49 1.80 -4.50
C PHE A 60 -3.62 0.29 -4.26
N SER A 61 -2.92 -0.52 -5.07
CA SER A 61 -2.88 -1.98 -4.95
C SER A 61 -1.54 -2.47 -4.43
N VAL A 62 -1.58 -3.21 -3.32
CA VAL A 62 -0.45 -3.94 -2.76
C VAL A 62 -0.92 -5.34 -2.41
N ASP A 63 -0.69 -6.29 -3.29
CA ASP A 63 -1.15 -7.67 -3.16
C ASP A 63 -0.14 -8.66 -3.74
N SER A 64 -0.28 -9.95 -3.42
CA SER A 64 0.58 -11.00 -3.95
C SER A 64 2.08 -10.75 -3.68
N ASN A 65 2.42 -10.23 -2.48
CA ASN A 65 3.79 -9.97 -2.04
C ASN A 65 4.11 -10.81 -0.78
N PRO A 66 4.37 -12.13 -0.91
CA PRO A 66 4.27 -13.11 0.17
C PRO A 66 5.22 -12.93 1.37
N LYS A 67 6.16 -11.99 1.31
CA LYS A 67 7.11 -11.68 2.38
C LYS A 67 7.01 -10.24 2.89
N LEU A 68 6.01 -9.49 2.43
CA LEU A 68 5.81 -8.11 2.83
C LEU A 68 5.39 -8.08 4.30
N THR A 69 6.17 -7.37 5.11
CA THR A 69 5.93 -7.25 6.56
C THR A 69 5.73 -5.82 7.00
N LYS A 70 6.11 -4.84 6.15
CA LYS A 70 6.03 -3.42 6.48
C LYS A 70 5.61 -2.59 5.28
N LEU A 71 4.57 -1.78 5.46
CA LEU A 71 4.14 -0.74 4.53
C LEU A 71 4.03 0.57 5.31
N CYS A 72 4.84 1.57 4.95
CA CYS A 72 4.78 2.89 5.59
C CYS A 72 4.28 3.92 4.57
N ALA A 73 3.03 4.35 4.71
CA ALA A 73 2.46 5.48 3.98
C ALA A 73 1.61 6.33 4.94
N SER A 74 2.23 6.69 6.07
CA SER A 74 1.58 7.32 7.22
C SER A 74 0.96 8.69 6.90
N LYS A 75 1.37 9.33 5.81
CA LYS A 75 0.90 10.65 5.35
C LYS A 75 -0.17 10.55 4.26
N LEU A 76 -0.55 9.35 3.84
CA LEU A 76 -1.52 9.16 2.78
C LEU A 76 -2.89 9.59 3.30
N VAL A 77 -3.44 10.67 2.74
CA VAL A 77 -4.74 11.24 3.13
C VAL A 77 -5.85 10.78 2.20
N ASN A 78 -5.56 10.74 0.90
CA ASN A 78 -6.49 10.23 -0.11
C ASN A 78 -5.86 9.05 -0.84
N GLY A 79 -6.39 7.85 -0.61
CA GLY A 79 -5.91 6.62 -1.22
C GLY A 79 -6.65 6.20 -2.49
N GLY A 80 -7.69 6.94 -2.91
CA GLY A 80 -8.53 6.55 -4.04
C GLY A 80 -9.16 5.16 -3.82
N SER A 81 -8.91 4.21 -4.71
CA SER A 81 -9.29 2.80 -4.54
C SER A 81 -8.17 2.02 -3.84
N VAL A 82 -8.35 1.62 -2.59
CA VAL A 82 -7.31 0.93 -1.80
C VAL A 82 -7.56 -0.58 -1.76
N CYS A 83 -6.59 -1.36 -2.20
CA CYS A 83 -6.52 -2.81 -2.00
C CYS A 83 -5.15 -3.15 -1.41
N ILE A 84 -5.14 -3.65 -0.18
CA ILE A 84 -3.94 -4.18 0.46
C ILE A 84 -4.29 -5.58 0.92
N GLY A 85 -3.68 -6.57 0.27
CA GLY A 85 -4.01 -7.97 0.42
C GLY A 85 -2.85 -8.76 1.02
N ASN A 86 -3.18 -9.68 1.93
CA ASN A 86 -2.24 -10.70 2.36
C ASN A 86 -2.40 -11.98 1.51
N ASP A 87 -1.31 -12.69 1.24
CA ASP A 87 -1.40 -14.08 0.80
C ASP A 87 -1.68 -14.95 2.02
N LEU A 88 -2.41 -16.05 1.84
CA LEU A 88 -2.83 -16.98 2.91
C LEU A 88 -1.70 -17.52 3.83
N ASN A 89 -0.43 -17.31 3.46
CA ASN A 89 0.75 -17.70 4.21
C ASN A 89 1.72 -16.53 4.52
N GLN A 90 1.27 -15.28 4.34
CA GLN A 90 2.09 -14.11 4.62
C GLN A 90 2.34 -13.94 6.13
N PRO A 91 3.57 -13.52 6.52
CA PRO A 91 3.78 -13.00 7.86
C PRO A 91 2.89 -11.76 8.09
N PHE A 92 2.61 -11.44 9.36
CA PHE A 92 1.86 -10.24 9.74
C PHE A 92 2.40 -8.99 9.00
N LEU A 93 1.50 -8.26 8.33
CA LEU A 93 1.79 -7.01 7.66
C LEU A 93 1.54 -5.83 8.61
N ASP A 94 2.59 -5.11 8.97
CA ASP A 94 2.50 -3.83 9.69
C ASP A 94 2.34 -2.69 8.67
N ALA A 95 1.10 -2.31 8.39
CA ALA A 95 0.78 -1.22 7.45
C ALA A 95 0.36 0.05 8.20
N ASP A 96 1.15 1.11 8.09
CA ASP A 96 0.86 2.43 8.66
C ASP A 96 0.23 3.34 7.59
N LEU A 97 -1.08 3.53 7.72
CA LEU A 97 -1.92 4.45 6.94
C LEU A 97 -2.67 5.43 7.86
N SER A 98 -2.03 5.87 8.94
CA SER A 98 -2.67 6.58 10.05
C SER A 98 -3.40 7.88 9.66
N GLU A 99 -3.01 8.54 8.56
CA GLU A 99 -3.65 9.78 8.09
C GLU A 99 -4.67 9.57 6.97
N LEU A 100 -5.02 8.32 6.63
CA LEU A 100 -5.96 8.03 5.54
C LEU A 100 -7.37 8.49 5.91
N VAL A 101 -7.85 9.53 5.22
CA VAL A 101 -9.18 10.11 5.41
C VAL A 101 -10.17 9.56 4.37
N THR A 102 -9.75 9.45 3.11
CA THR A 102 -10.63 9.02 2.01
C THR A 102 -10.05 7.86 1.23
N GLY A 103 -10.86 6.82 1.02
CA GLY A 103 -10.54 5.69 0.16
C GLY A 103 -11.68 4.68 0.09
N SER A 104 -11.79 3.96 -1.02
CA SER A 104 -12.74 2.85 -1.19
C SER A 104 -11.98 1.54 -1.12
N PHE A 105 -12.28 0.72 -0.10
CA PHE A 105 -11.73 -0.62 0.02
C PHE A 105 -12.59 -1.60 -0.76
N PHE A 106 -11.99 -2.31 -1.71
CA PHE A 106 -12.71 -3.33 -2.48
C PHE A 106 -12.70 -4.68 -1.75
N PRO A 107 -13.87 -5.29 -1.45
CA PRO A 107 -13.92 -6.64 -0.94
C PRO A 107 -13.69 -7.63 -2.10
N SER A 108 -12.43 -7.85 -2.47
CA SER A 108 -12.03 -9.01 -3.27
C SER A 108 -11.51 -10.09 -2.32
N THR A 109 -11.63 -11.38 -2.69
CA THR A 109 -11.04 -12.52 -1.94
C THR A 109 -9.53 -12.36 -1.69
N VAL A 110 -8.88 -11.46 -2.45
CA VAL A 110 -7.46 -11.11 -2.35
C VAL A 110 -7.21 -9.87 -1.46
N CYS A 111 -8.14 -8.91 -1.43
CA CYS A 111 -8.08 -7.71 -0.58
C CYS A 111 -8.82 -7.91 0.76
N SER A 112 -9.38 -9.10 1.00
CA SER A 112 -10.07 -9.47 2.24
C SER A 112 -9.02 -9.97 3.20
N ASP A 113 -8.39 -9.02 3.89
CA ASP A 113 -7.64 -9.38 5.06
C ASP A 113 -8.63 -10.00 6.06
N SER A 114 -8.56 -11.32 6.25
CA SER A 114 -9.17 -11.97 7.42
C SER A 114 -8.57 -11.42 8.72
N ASN A 115 -7.54 -10.58 8.62
CA ASN A 115 -6.89 -9.84 9.68
C ASN A 115 -6.90 -8.32 9.43
N ALA A 116 -8.06 -7.75 9.09
CA ALA A 116 -8.34 -6.30 9.04
C ALA A 116 -7.97 -5.51 10.32
N ALA A 117 -7.32 -6.15 11.30
CA ALA A 117 -6.71 -5.56 12.47
C ALA A 117 -5.26 -5.06 12.25
N ASN A 118 -4.65 -5.30 11.09
CA ASN A 118 -3.19 -5.11 10.90
C ASN A 118 -2.79 -3.88 10.08
N VAL A 119 -3.75 -3.17 9.49
CA VAL A 119 -3.51 -1.82 8.98
C VAL A 119 -3.62 -0.87 10.17
N CYS A 120 -2.53 -0.70 10.91
CA CYS A 120 -2.41 0.29 11.97
C CYS A 120 -2.74 1.69 11.40
N GLY A 121 -3.95 2.16 11.69
CA GLY A 121 -4.51 3.42 11.16
C GLY A 121 -5.94 3.24 10.61
N ALA A 122 -6.27 2.06 10.10
CA ALA A 122 -7.65 1.65 9.84
C ALA A 122 -8.16 0.95 11.10
N GLY A 123 -8.86 1.69 11.96
CA GLY A 123 -9.42 1.16 13.20
C GLY A 123 -10.04 -0.21 12.97
N GLY A 124 -9.44 -1.24 13.56
CA GLY A 124 -9.80 -2.62 13.30
C GLY A 124 -11.27 -2.85 13.57
N THR A 125 -12.02 -3.19 12.53
CA THR A 125 -13.07 -4.22 12.53
C THR A 125 -13.48 -4.46 11.09
N THR A 126 -13.76 -5.70 10.78
CA THR A 126 -14.55 -6.15 9.64
C THR A 126 -15.67 -5.17 9.28
N GLY A 127 -15.62 -4.56 8.10
CA GLY A 127 -16.73 -3.77 7.56
C GLY A 127 -16.31 -2.41 7.02
N VAL A 128 -16.50 -2.25 5.70
CA VAL A 128 -16.87 -1.01 5.00
C VAL A 128 -16.72 0.27 5.84
N PHE A 129 -15.61 0.98 5.70
CA PHE A 129 -15.50 2.33 6.27
C PHE A 129 -16.48 3.27 5.55
N SER A 130 -17.47 3.74 6.30
CA SER A 130 -18.12 5.03 6.03
C SER A 130 -17.37 6.07 6.84
N ALA A 131 -16.79 7.06 6.15
CA ALA A 131 -16.13 8.20 6.78
C ALA A 131 -17.08 8.87 7.79
N VAL A 132 -16.63 9.05 9.03
CA VAL A 132 -17.28 9.99 9.95
C VAL A 132 -16.62 11.34 9.72
N GLY A 133 -17.46 12.34 9.44
CA GLY A 133 -17.05 13.69 9.06
C GLY A 133 -16.39 14.51 10.16
#